data_AF-A0A7Y4X6V0-F1
#
_entry.id   AF-A0A7Y4X6V0-F1
#
_cell.length_a   1.000
_cell.length_b   1.000
_cell.length_c   1.000
_cell.angle_alpha   90.00
_cell.angle_beta   90.00
_cell.angle_gamma   90.00
#
_symmetry.space_group_name_H-M   'P 1'
#
loop_
_entity.id
_entity.type
_entity.pdbx_description
1 polymer ?
#
loop_
_entity_poly.entity_id
_entity_poly.type
_entity_poly.pdbx_seq_one_letter_code
_entity_poly.pdbx_strand_id
1 'polypeptide(L)'
;MMLTAGRNQAGLTDTQIEYCVEVWEILRAGQPIRLDVSEARQNFSCTRFNEGQNTVMLGADAFPGAGVDANSRMSTLACLAHELAHAERFQLGYRRPAELPDVLLDEAETSLRAAFTSLLRKKNREDLVEDARDRLIQWLATHHQEGGIDEKS
;
A
#
# COMPACT_ATOMS: atom_id res chain seq x y z
N MET A 1 9.23 -11.00 -2.17
CA MET A 1 9.88 -10.04 -3.07
C MET A 1 8.98 -8.81 -3.15
N MET A 2 9.38 -7.69 -2.55
CA MET A 2 8.58 -6.45 -2.52
C MET A 2 8.74 -5.72 -3.85
N LEU A 3 7.63 -5.48 -4.56
CA LEU A 3 7.57 -4.70 -5.80
C LEU A 3 7.59 -3.20 -5.45
N THR A 4 8.72 -2.70 -4.97
CA THR A 4 8.94 -1.29 -4.62
C THR A 4 9.69 -0.52 -5.71
N ALA A 5 9.90 -1.14 -6.87
CA ALA A 5 10.74 -0.62 -7.95
C ALA A 5 10.11 0.61 -8.65
N GLY A 6 10.10 1.75 -7.95
CA GLY A 6 9.82 3.06 -8.54
C GLY A 6 9.18 4.09 -7.61
N ARG A 7 8.78 3.75 -6.37
CA ARG A 7 8.43 4.74 -5.33
C ARG A 7 9.68 5.43 -4.77
N ASN A 8 9.50 6.53 -4.03
CA ASN A 8 10.62 7.27 -3.43
C ASN A 8 11.46 6.35 -2.51
N GLN A 9 12.78 6.44 -2.59
CA GLN A 9 13.70 5.64 -1.78
C GLN A 9 14.56 6.50 -0.84
N ALA A 10 14.51 7.83 -0.99
CA ALA A 10 15.22 8.74 -0.11
C ALA A 10 14.42 8.98 1.17
N GLY A 11 15.07 8.93 2.33
CA GLY A 11 14.44 9.25 3.61
C GLY A 11 13.70 10.58 3.58
N LEU A 12 12.52 10.63 4.22
CA LEU A 12 11.68 11.82 4.24
C LEU A 12 12.30 12.94 5.08
N THR A 13 12.09 14.18 4.62
CA THR A 13 12.39 15.38 5.39
C THR A 13 11.35 15.62 6.49
N ASP A 14 11.67 16.47 7.47
CA ASP A 14 10.78 16.84 8.58
C ASP A 14 9.43 17.35 8.07
N THR A 15 9.46 18.25 7.08
CA THR A 15 8.26 18.81 6.45
C THR A 15 7.42 17.73 5.75
N GLN A 16 8.06 16.74 5.13
CA GLN A 16 7.35 15.61 4.52
C GLN A 16 6.71 14.72 5.57
N ILE A 17 7.39 14.48 6.70
CA ILE A 17 6.86 13.70 7.82
C ILE A 17 5.67 14.42 8.46
N GLU A 18 5.80 15.72 8.74
CA GLU A 18 4.70 16.56 9.25
C GLU A 18 3.47 16.49 8.35
N TYR A 19 3.66 16.65 7.05
CA TYR A 19 2.58 16.49 6.06
C TYR A 19 1.91 15.11 6.13
N CYS A 20 2.70 14.03 6.20
CA CYS A 20 2.13 12.68 6.34
C CYS A 20 1.31 12.52 7.62
N VAL A 21 1.76 13.07 8.75
CA VAL A 21 1.05 13.02 10.03
C VAL A 21 -0.28 13.78 9.94
N GLU A 22 -0.29 14.99 9.38
CA GLU A 22 -1.52 15.78 9.20
C GLU A 22 -2.52 15.06 8.30
N VAL A 23 -2.05 14.53 7.17
CA VAL A 23 -2.88 13.75 6.24
C VAL A 23 -3.45 12.51 6.91
N TRP A 24 -2.64 11.79 7.69
CA TRP A 24 -3.07 10.58 8.39
C TRP A 24 -4.17 10.84 9.41
N GLU A 25 -4.05 11.91 10.21
CA GLU A 25 -5.08 12.27 11.19
C GLU A 25 -6.43 12.58 10.53
N ILE A 26 -6.41 13.21 9.35
CA ILE A 26 -7.63 13.46 8.56
C ILE A 26 -8.19 12.14 8.02
N LEU A 27 -7.34 11.29 7.42
CA LEU A 27 -7.75 10.01 6.83
C LEU A 27 -8.41 9.08 7.85
N ARG A 28 -7.77 8.89 9.01
CA ARG A 28 -8.24 7.93 10.01
C ARG A 28 -9.51 8.37 10.72
N ALA A 29 -9.91 9.64 10.61
CA ALA A 29 -11.17 10.18 11.15
C ALA A 29 -11.47 9.75 12.62
N GLY A 30 -10.43 9.73 13.47
CA GLY A 30 -10.55 9.33 14.88
C GLY A 30 -10.48 7.83 15.17
N GLN A 31 -10.33 6.97 14.16
CA GLN A 31 -10.07 5.54 14.36
C GLN A 31 -8.77 5.33 15.15
N PRO A 32 -8.69 4.32 16.04
CA PRO A 32 -7.56 4.11 16.94
C PRO A 32 -6.35 3.43 16.26
N ILE A 33 -6.02 3.84 15.04
CA ILE A 33 -4.88 3.33 14.27
C ILE A 33 -3.78 4.37 14.29
N ARG A 34 -2.61 4.02 14.79
CA ARG A 34 -1.47 4.93 14.93
C ARG A 34 -0.63 4.96 13.65
N LEU A 35 -0.01 6.09 13.38
CA LEU A 35 1.10 6.21 12.43
C LEU A 35 2.40 6.31 13.21
N ASP A 36 3.31 5.36 12.98
CA ASP A 36 4.67 5.37 13.53
C ASP A 36 5.64 5.93 12.48
N VAL A 37 6.36 6.98 12.85
CA VAL A 37 7.27 7.71 11.95
C VAL A 37 8.75 7.37 12.16
N SER A 38 9.06 6.38 13.01
CA SER A 38 10.44 6.02 13.39
C SER A 38 11.32 5.59 12.21
N GLU A 39 10.72 5.05 11.15
CA GLU A 39 11.42 4.61 9.95
C GLU A 39 11.41 5.64 8.80
N ALA A 40 10.66 6.74 8.93
CA ALA A 40 10.38 7.65 7.81
C ALA A 40 11.64 8.33 7.24
N ARG A 41 12.66 8.53 8.07
CA ARG A 41 13.95 9.15 7.67
C ARG A 41 14.93 8.17 7.05
N GLN A 42 14.64 6.88 7.11
CA GLN A 42 15.55 5.85 6.63
C GLN A 42 15.41 5.72 5.12
N ASN A 43 16.52 5.62 4.41
CA ASN A 43 16.47 5.30 2.98
C ASN A 43 15.88 3.89 2.80
N PHE A 44 15.15 3.69 1.71
CA PHE A 44 14.52 2.42 1.35
C PHE A 44 13.51 1.86 2.37
N SER A 45 13.05 2.67 3.34
CA SER A 45 12.00 2.23 4.27
C SER A 45 10.63 2.18 3.59
N CYS A 46 9.84 1.19 4.02
CA CYS A 46 8.55 0.86 3.40
C CYS A 46 7.38 1.23 4.29
N THR A 47 6.42 1.94 3.72
CA THR A 47 5.15 2.30 4.33
C THR A 47 4.28 1.05 4.33
N ARG A 48 3.80 0.66 5.51
CA ARG A 48 3.11 -0.62 5.68
C ARG A 48 2.26 -0.64 6.93
N PHE A 49 1.11 -1.30 6.86
CA PHE A 49 0.38 -1.70 8.05
C PHE A 49 1.04 -2.91 8.73
N ASN A 50 1.28 -2.80 10.03
CA ASN A 50 1.77 -3.88 10.88
C ASN A 50 0.63 -4.42 11.75
N GLU A 51 0.10 -5.59 11.37
CA GLU A 51 -0.96 -6.31 12.09
C GLU A 51 -0.60 -6.60 13.55
N GLY A 52 0.67 -6.93 13.85
CA GLY A 52 1.11 -7.28 15.20
C GLY A 52 1.10 -6.10 16.19
N GLN A 53 1.18 -4.88 15.66
CA GLN A 53 1.20 -3.65 16.46
C GLN A 53 -0.04 -2.77 16.23
N ASN A 54 -0.96 -3.18 15.34
CA ASN A 54 -2.10 -2.38 14.89
C ASN A 54 -1.71 -0.93 14.55
N THR A 55 -0.61 -0.79 13.80
CA THR A 55 0.06 0.49 13.54
C THR A 55 0.50 0.53 12.08
N VAL A 56 0.34 1.68 11.42
CA VAL A 56 0.96 1.93 10.12
C VAL A 56 2.35 2.49 10.36
N MET A 57 3.37 1.81 9.82
CA MET A 57 4.75 2.30 9.79
C MET A 57 4.90 3.21 8.58
N LEU A 58 5.36 4.44 8.78
CA LEU A 58 5.65 5.39 7.69
C LEU A 58 7.06 5.15 7.15
N GLY A 59 7.16 4.90 5.84
CA GLY A 59 8.43 4.75 5.13
C GLY A 59 8.72 5.91 4.16
N ALA A 60 9.94 5.91 3.63
CA ALA A 60 10.39 6.80 2.57
C ALA A 60 9.51 6.68 1.30
N ASP A 61 9.06 5.47 1.01
CA ASP A 61 8.18 5.20 -0.11
C ASP A 61 6.77 5.78 0.07
N ALA A 62 6.41 6.47 1.16
CA ALA A 62 5.12 7.18 1.22
C ALA A 62 5.00 8.27 0.13
N PHE A 63 6.13 8.75 -0.40
CA PHE A 63 6.17 9.69 -1.51
C PHE A 63 6.32 8.99 -2.86
N PRO A 64 5.73 9.54 -3.94
CA PRO A 64 5.93 9.01 -5.28
C PRO A 64 7.40 9.11 -5.70
N GLY A 65 7.84 8.20 -6.58
CA GLY A 65 9.20 8.19 -7.10
C GLY A 65 9.27 8.38 -8.61
N ALA A 66 10.36 7.93 -9.22
CA ALA A 66 10.61 8.08 -10.66
C ALA A 66 9.97 6.98 -11.52
N GLY A 67 9.36 5.95 -10.92
CA GLY A 67 8.68 4.89 -11.65
C GLY A 67 7.42 5.39 -12.34
N VAL A 68 7.04 4.71 -13.42
CA VAL A 68 5.90 5.08 -14.26
C VAL A 68 4.67 4.23 -13.99
N ASP A 69 4.78 3.12 -13.27
CA ASP A 69 3.66 2.24 -12.90
C ASP A 69 2.76 2.88 -11.83
N ALA A 70 1.60 2.27 -11.60
CA ALA A 70 0.55 2.84 -10.75
C ALA A 70 1.00 3.01 -9.30
N ASN A 71 1.66 1.99 -8.77
CA ASN A 71 2.23 2.03 -7.43
C ASN A 71 3.28 3.15 -7.31
N SER A 72 4.17 3.29 -8.27
CA SER A 72 5.26 4.28 -8.23
C SER A 72 4.80 5.74 -8.26
N ARG A 73 3.73 6.04 -9.02
CA ARG A 73 3.19 7.40 -9.16
C ARG A 73 2.12 7.76 -8.13
N MET A 74 1.65 6.79 -7.35
CA MET A 74 0.59 6.98 -6.36
C MET A 74 0.99 8.05 -5.34
N SER A 75 0.11 9.04 -5.14
CA SER A 75 0.33 10.16 -4.22
C SER A 75 0.43 9.70 -2.76
N THR A 76 1.03 10.52 -1.90
CA THR A 76 1.10 10.25 -0.46
C THR A 76 -0.26 10.04 0.19
N LEU A 77 -1.26 10.84 -0.20
CA LEU A 77 -2.64 10.66 0.30
C LEU A 77 -3.23 9.30 -0.11
N ALA A 78 -2.99 8.86 -1.34
CA ALA A 78 -3.48 7.56 -1.82
C ALA A 78 -2.73 6.38 -1.18
N CYS A 79 -1.42 6.49 -1.00
CA CYS A 79 -0.59 5.51 -0.31
C CYS A 79 -1.02 5.35 1.16
N LEU A 80 -1.25 6.45 1.88
CA LEU A 80 -1.74 6.37 3.26
C LEU A 80 -3.18 5.84 3.32
N ALA A 81 -4.04 6.15 2.35
CA ALA A 81 -5.38 5.55 2.28
C ALA A 81 -5.33 4.04 2.03
N HIS A 82 -4.35 3.55 1.26
CA HIS A 82 -4.07 2.13 1.06
C HIS A 82 -3.76 1.42 2.38
N GLU A 83 -2.82 1.96 3.15
CA GLU A 83 -2.48 1.37 4.45
C GLU A 83 -3.61 1.45 5.47
N LEU A 84 -4.43 2.52 5.42
CA LEU A 84 -5.63 2.60 6.23
C LEU A 84 -6.61 1.49 5.88
N ALA A 85 -6.81 1.18 4.59
CA ALA A 85 -7.69 0.10 4.16
C ALA A 85 -7.22 -1.27 4.65
N HIS A 86 -5.91 -1.53 4.70
CA HIS A 86 -5.36 -2.73 5.37
C HIS A 86 -5.76 -2.76 6.86
N ALA A 87 -5.58 -1.64 7.57
CA ALA A 87 -5.90 -1.56 8.98
C ALA A 87 -7.41 -1.71 9.27
N GLU A 88 -8.28 -1.11 8.46
CA GLU A 88 -9.74 -1.26 8.56
C GLU A 88 -10.16 -2.71 8.33
N ARG A 89 -9.59 -3.38 7.31
CA ARG A 89 -9.84 -4.80 7.06
C ARG A 89 -9.41 -5.68 8.24
N PHE A 90 -8.28 -5.36 8.86
CA PHE A 90 -7.79 -6.05 10.05
C PHE A 90 -8.72 -5.87 11.27
N GLN A 91 -9.29 -4.67 11.45
CA GLN A 91 -10.27 -4.40 12.50
C GLN A 91 -11.57 -5.19 12.31
N LEU A 92 -11.94 -5.52 11.08
CA LEU A 92 -13.07 -6.42 10.77
C LEU A 92 -12.76 -7.90 11.05
N GLY A 93 -11.54 -8.23 11.48
CA GLY A 93 -11.13 -9.60 11.83
C GLY A 93 -10.51 -10.39 10.68
N TYR A 94 -10.33 -9.78 9.51
CA TYR A 94 -9.66 -10.43 8.38
C TYR A 94 -8.14 -10.26 8.50
N ARG A 95 -7.40 -11.36 8.31
CA ARG A 95 -5.94 -11.37 8.28
C ARG A 95 -5.47 -11.44 6.84
N ARG A 96 -4.39 -10.75 6.50
CA ARG A 96 -3.84 -10.81 5.14
C ARG A 96 -3.09 -12.12 4.87
N PRO A 97 -3.15 -12.66 3.64
CA PRO A 97 -2.22 -13.70 3.18
C PRO A 97 -0.77 -13.21 3.25
N ALA A 98 0.16 -14.11 3.60
CA ALA A 98 1.58 -13.79 3.72
C ALA A 98 2.42 -14.21 2.50
N GLU A 99 1.85 -15.05 1.62
CA GLU A 99 2.57 -15.73 0.55
C GLU A 99 2.01 -15.39 -0.83
N LEU A 100 2.86 -15.52 -1.84
CA LEU A 100 2.44 -15.46 -3.24
C LEU A 100 1.68 -16.76 -3.60
N PRO A 101 0.72 -16.70 -4.53
CA PRO A 101 0.30 -15.48 -5.23
C PRO A 101 -0.68 -14.62 -4.41
N ASP A 102 -1.32 -15.17 -3.38
CA ASP A 102 -2.50 -14.59 -2.71
C ASP A 102 -2.29 -13.21 -2.07
N VAL A 103 -1.07 -12.86 -1.65
CA VAL A 103 -0.76 -11.49 -1.22
C VAL A 103 -1.09 -10.46 -2.31
N LEU A 104 -1.04 -10.81 -3.59
CA LEU A 104 -1.41 -9.91 -4.69
C LEU A 104 -2.92 -9.67 -4.75
N LEU A 105 -3.76 -10.65 -4.39
CA LEU A 105 -5.21 -10.44 -4.27
C LEU A 105 -5.54 -9.48 -3.12
N ASP A 106 -4.82 -9.63 -2.01
CA ASP A 106 -4.96 -8.76 -0.84
C ASP A 106 -4.63 -7.31 -1.16
N GLU A 107 -3.49 -7.07 -1.81
CA GLU A 107 -3.07 -5.74 -2.26
C GLU A 107 -4.07 -5.15 -3.27
N ALA A 108 -4.59 -5.97 -4.20
CA ALA A 108 -5.61 -5.52 -5.15
C ALA A 108 -6.93 -5.13 -4.47
N GLU A 109 -7.42 -5.96 -3.55
CA GLU A 109 -8.62 -5.65 -2.75
C GLU A 109 -8.43 -4.35 -1.96
N THR A 110 -7.27 -4.21 -1.33
CA THR A 110 -6.92 -3.05 -0.51
C THR A 110 -6.89 -1.77 -1.34
N SER A 111 -6.25 -1.79 -2.51
CA SER A 111 -6.23 -0.67 -3.44
C SER A 111 -7.64 -0.28 -3.88
N LEU A 112 -8.50 -1.25 -4.20
CA LEU A 112 -9.90 -0.97 -4.56
C LEU A 112 -10.69 -0.38 -3.39
N ARG A 113 -10.52 -0.89 -2.16
CA ARG A 113 -11.17 -0.32 -0.97
C ARG A 113 -10.72 1.11 -0.72
N ALA A 114 -9.41 1.36 -0.77
CA ALA A 114 -8.84 2.68 -0.58
C ALA A 114 -9.39 3.69 -1.62
N ALA A 115 -9.65 3.27 -2.85
CA ALA A 115 -10.19 4.13 -3.91
C ALA A 115 -11.59 4.71 -3.59
N PHE A 116 -12.34 4.08 -2.66
CA PHE A 116 -13.63 4.61 -2.19
C PHE A 116 -13.50 5.66 -1.08
N THR A 117 -12.30 5.94 -0.59
CA THR A 117 -12.04 7.00 0.39
C THR A 117 -12.51 8.36 -0.16
N SER A 118 -13.40 9.02 0.58
CA SER A 118 -14.10 10.24 0.12
C SER A 118 -13.16 11.42 -0.14
N LEU A 119 -12.02 11.47 0.56
CA LEU A 119 -11.00 12.52 0.46
C LEU A 119 -10.17 12.43 -0.83
N LEU A 120 -10.21 11.30 -1.54
CA LEU A 120 -9.42 11.10 -2.75
C LEU A 120 -10.02 11.81 -3.95
N ARG A 121 -9.17 12.55 -4.67
CA ARG A 121 -9.49 13.11 -5.99
C ARG A 121 -9.50 12.03 -7.06
N LYS A 122 -10.11 12.33 -8.21
CA LYS A 122 -10.23 11.43 -9.36
C LYS A 122 -8.92 10.69 -9.69
N LYS A 123 -7.81 11.41 -9.84
CA LYS A 123 -6.51 10.82 -10.20
C LYS A 123 -5.99 9.81 -9.17
N ASN A 124 -6.16 10.07 -7.87
CA ASN A 124 -5.76 9.14 -6.82
C ASN A 124 -6.54 7.83 -6.92
N ARG A 125 -7.84 7.91 -7.22
CA ARG A 125 -8.69 6.73 -7.41
C ARG A 125 -8.29 5.96 -8.65
N GLU A 126 -7.98 6.65 -9.74
CA GLU A 126 -7.46 6.03 -10.97
C GLU A 126 -6.16 5.26 -10.68
N ASP A 127 -5.20 5.86 -9.97
CA ASP A 127 -3.94 5.19 -9.60
C ASP A 127 -4.17 3.94 -8.74
N LEU A 128 -5.06 3.99 -7.77
CA LEU A 128 -5.39 2.82 -6.95
C LEU A 128 -6.09 1.71 -7.77
N VAL A 129 -7.00 2.09 -8.68
CA VAL A 129 -7.65 1.11 -9.58
C VAL A 129 -6.63 0.48 -10.54
N GLU A 130 -5.70 1.27 -11.06
CA GLU A 130 -4.63 0.77 -11.92
C GLU A 130 -3.64 -0.11 -11.16
N ASP A 131 -3.29 0.22 -9.91
CA ASP A 131 -2.48 -0.64 -9.06
C ASP A 131 -3.21 -1.98 -8.83
N ALA A 132 -4.48 -1.95 -8.44
CA ALA A 132 -5.27 -3.17 -8.28
C ALA A 132 -5.29 -4.04 -9.55
N ARG A 133 -5.46 -3.42 -10.73
CA ARG A 133 -5.38 -4.11 -12.02
C ARG A 133 -4.02 -4.78 -12.20
N ASP A 134 -2.94 -4.05 -11.96
CA ASP A 134 -1.58 -4.53 -12.18
C ASP A 134 -1.26 -5.71 -11.23
N ARG A 135 -1.74 -5.65 -9.97
CA ARG A 135 -1.67 -6.78 -9.01
C ARG A 135 -2.45 -8.01 -9.48
N LEU A 136 -3.67 -7.83 -10.00
CA LEU A 136 -4.48 -8.95 -10.52
C LEU A 136 -3.86 -9.59 -11.76
N ILE A 137 -3.29 -8.78 -12.66
CA ILE A 137 -2.54 -9.28 -13.83
C ILE A 137 -1.36 -10.14 -13.35
N GLN A 138 -0.62 -9.66 -12.35
CA GLN A 138 0.49 -10.41 -11.79
C GLN A 138 0.04 -11.69 -11.09
N TRP A 139 -1.07 -11.65 -10.34
CA TRP A 139 -1.64 -12.82 -9.68
C TRP A 139 -1.98 -13.91 -10.69
N LEU A 140 -2.68 -13.56 -11.79
CA LEU A 140 -3.02 -14.50 -12.86
C LEU A 140 -1.77 -15.10 -13.52
N ALA A 141 -0.74 -14.27 -13.76
CA ALA A 141 0.51 -14.74 -14.36
C ALA A 141 1.25 -15.73 -13.45
N THR A 142 1.32 -15.46 -12.14
CA THR A 142 1.97 -16.35 -11.17
C THR A 142 1.16 -17.64 -10.97
N HIS A 143 -0.16 -17.53 -10.84
CA HIS A 143 -1.01 -18.69 -10.62
C HIS A 143 -1.03 -19.66 -11.82
N HIS A 144 -1.03 -19.15 -13.05
CA HIS A 144 -0.91 -19.99 -14.25
C HIS A 144 0.46 -20.66 -14.39
N GLN A 145 1.53 -20.07 -13.84
CA GLN A 145 2.85 -20.71 -13.83
C GLN A 145 2.90 -21.90 -12.86
N GLU A 146 2.20 -21.83 -11.73
CA GLU A 146 2.07 -22.94 -10.78
C GLU A 146 1.23 -24.09 -11.37
N GLY A 147 0.07 -23.79 -11.97
CA GLY A 147 -0.78 -24.81 -12.60
C GLY A 147 -0.15 -25.52 -13.81
N GLY A 148 0.74 -24.85 -14.55
CA GLY A 148 1.47 -25.44 -15.67
C GLY A 148 2.58 -26.43 -15.29
N ILE A 149 2.96 -26.48 -14.00
CA ILE A 149 3.91 -27.47 -13.46
C ILE A 149 3.15 -28.74 -13.06
N ASP A 150 1.97 -28.62 -12.46
CA ASP A 150 1.15 -29.75 -12.02
C ASP A 150 0.53 -30.54 -13.18
N GLU A 151 0.23 -29.89 -14.31
CA GLU A 151 -0.30 -30.58 -15.52
C GLU A 151 0.76 -31.36 -16.32
N LYS A 152 2.04 -31.33 -15.91
CA LYS A 152 3.15 -32.02 -16.58
C LYS A 152 3.77 -33.17 -15.76
N SER A 153 3.15 -33.56 -14.65
CA SER A 153 3.61 -34.69 -13.82
C SER A 153 2.77 -35.95 -14.01
#